data_AF-A0A1H7G664-F1
#
_entry.id   AF-A0A1H7G664-F1
#
_cell.length_a   1.000
_cell.length_b   1.000
_cell.length_c   1.000
_cell.angle_alpha   90.00
_cell.angle_beta   90.00
_cell.angle_gamma   90.00
#
_symmetry.space_group_name_H-M   'P 1'
#
loop_
_entity.id
_entity.type
_entity.pdbx_description
1 polymer ?
#
loop_
_entity_poly.entity_id
_entity_poly.type
_entity_poly.pdbx_seq_one_letter_code
_entity_poly.pdbx_strand_id
1 'polypeptide(L)'
;MQLTRFDGNAFVSRIGGDLDDILCERFERTVGNDNCVNFTGMKLQIPVDRYRCHYVKAKVSVLRRISGHLAVLHGPRKLAEYDSGGQLLIPEIKTVP
;
A
#
# COMPACT_ATOMS: atom_id res chain seq x y z
N MET A 1 19.73 -34.52 37.27
CA MET A 1 19.07 -34.45 35.94
C MET A 1 19.67 -33.28 35.19
N GLN A 2 20.21 -33.48 33.99
CA GLN A 2 20.83 -32.42 33.21
C GLN A 2 19.95 -32.12 31.99
N LEU A 3 19.50 -30.88 31.86
CA LEU A 3 18.70 -30.39 30.74
C LEU A 3 19.59 -30.35 29.48
N THR A 4 19.34 -31.26 28.54
CA THR A 4 19.95 -31.22 27.21
C THR A 4 19.39 -30.03 26.44
N ARG A 5 20.22 -29.02 26.18
CA ARG A 5 19.90 -27.94 25.24
C ARG A 5 20.00 -28.49 23.82
N PHE A 6 18.93 -28.36 23.04
CA PHE A 6 18.95 -28.66 21.62
C PHE A 6 19.34 -27.40 20.85
N ASP A 7 20.35 -27.51 19.99
CA ASP A 7 20.82 -26.44 19.07
C ASP A 7 19.92 -26.30 17.83
N GLY A 8 18.60 -26.31 18.05
CA GLY A 8 17.60 -26.10 17.00
C GLY A 8 16.83 -24.80 17.25
N ASN A 9 16.52 -24.06 16.19
CA ASN A 9 15.53 -22.99 16.28
C ASN A 9 14.13 -23.55 15.89
N ALA A 10 13.07 -23.06 16.55
CA ALA A 10 11.68 -23.46 16.27
C ALA A 10 10.98 -22.51 15.27
N PHE A 11 11.74 -21.62 14.62
CA PHE A 11 11.22 -20.64 13.68
C PHE A 11 11.25 -21.19 12.26
N VAL A 12 10.16 -20.96 11.53
CA VAL A 12 10.09 -21.21 10.09
C VAL A 12 10.14 -19.88 9.34
N SER A 13 10.71 -19.89 8.14
CA SER A 13 10.62 -18.74 7.24
C SER A 13 9.15 -18.39 7.04
N ARG A 14 8.83 -17.09 7.11
CA ARG A 14 7.46 -16.64 6.92
C ARG A 14 6.99 -16.94 5.50
N ILE A 15 5.86 -17.62 5.40
CA ILE A 15 5.14 -17.87 4.14
C ILE A 15 3.89 -16.99 4.14
N GLY A 16 3.75 -16.09 3.17
CA GLY A 16 2.58 -15.18 3.07
C GLY A 16 2.88 -13.84 2.38
N GLY A 17 1.84 -13.03 2.15
CA GLY A 17 1.91 -11.73 1.47
C GLY A 17 2.68 -10.65 2.25
N ASP A 18 2.74 -9.41 1.75
CA ASP A 18 3.49 -8.34 2.41
C ASP A 18 2.97 -8.07 3.84
N LEU A 19 3.85 -8.20 4.85
CA LEU A 19 3.51 -7.95 6.27
C LEU A 19 3.05 -6.51 6.49
N ASP A 20 3.66 -5.58 5.77
CA ASP A 20 3.35 -4.17 5.90
C ASP A 20 1.93 -3.86 5.44
N ASP A 21 1.43 -4.57 4.43
CA ASP A 21 0.04 -4.42 3.98
C ASP A 21 -0.96 -5.10 4.93
N ILE A 22 -0.54 -6.13 5.68
CA ILE A 22 -1.40 -6.79 6.67
C ILE A 22 -1.50 -5.97 7.96
N LEU A 23 -0.40 -5.37 8.39
CA LEU A 23 -0.30 -4.60 9.64
C LEU A 23 -0.45 -3.09 9.42
N CYS A 24 -0.95 -2.67 8.25
CA CYS A 24 -1.19 -1.26 7.97
C CYS A 24 -2.48 -0.74 8.61
N GLU A 25 -2.54 0.58 8.77
CA GLU A 25 -3.79 1.28 9.01
C GLU A 25 -4.51 1.51 7.68
N ARG A 26 -5.82 1.27 7.66
CA ARG A 26 -6.65 1.42 6.45
C ARG A 26 -7.70 2.50 6.63
N PHE A 27 -7.73 3.45 5.71
CA PHE A 27 -8.68 4.56 5.72
C PHE A 27 -9.48 4.61 4.43
N GLU A 28 -10.81 4.60 4.54
CA GLU A 28 -11.66 4.88 3.38
C GLU A 28 -11.64 6.38 3.05
N ARG A 29 -11.43 6.71 1.77
CA ARG A 29 -11.48 8.07 1.25
C ARG A 29 -12.26 8.11 -0.06
N THR A 30 -12.75 9.30 -0.39
CA THR A 30 -13.40 9.57 -1.67
C THR A 30 -12.46 10.37 -2.55
N VAL A 31 -12.30 9.96 -3.79
CA VAL A 31 -11.47 10.67 -4.78
C VAL A 31 -12.15 11.97 -5.21
N GLY A 32 -11.40 13.07 -5.24
CA GLY A 32 -11.83 14.37 -5.71
C GLY A 32 -12.01 14.46 -7.22
N ASN A 33 -12.56 15.59 -7.69
CA ASN A 33 -12.76 15.85 -9.12
C ASN A 33 -11.44 16.03 -9.89
N ASP A 34 -10.36 16.33 -9.18
CA ASP A 34 -8.98 16.45 -9.67
C ASP A 34 -8.21 15.11 -9.62
N ASN A 35 -8.93 14.00 -9.41
CA ASN A 35 -8.36 12.67 -9.29
C ASN A 35 -7.34 12.53 -8.14
N CYS A 36 -7.50 13.34 -7.09
CA CYS A 36 -6.69 13.28 -5.87
C CYS A 36 -7.44 12.68 -4.70
N VAL A 37 -6.68 12.16 -3.74
CA VAL A 37 -7.17 11.82 -2.40
C VAL A 37 -6.52 12.75 -1.37
N ASN A 38 -7.35 13.47 -0.61
CA ASN A 38 -6.87 14.24 0.54
C ASN A 38 -6.67 13.31 1.75
N PHE A 39 -5.48 13.34 2.32
CA PHE A 39 -5.12 12.51 3.47
C PHE A 39 -4.14 13.23 4.38
N THR A 40 -4.55 13.51 5.63
CA THR A 40 -3.70 14.14 6.67
C THR A 40 -2.90 15.36 6.17
N GLY A 41 -3.56 16.28 5.46
CA GLY A 41 -2.93 17.49 4.90
C GLY A 41 -2.17 17.28 3.58
N MET A 42 -2.02 16.05 3.12
CA MET A 42 -1.42 15.70 1.83
C MET A 42 -2.48 15.53 0.74
N LYS A 43 -2.06 15.78 -0.50
CA LYS A 43 -2.87 15.60 -1.71
C LYS A 43 -2.25 14.51 -2.58
N LEU A 44 -2.81 13.31 -2.51
CA LEU A 44 -2.29 12.12 -3.18
C LEU A 44 -2.91 12.00 -4.58
N GLN A 45 -2.18 12.43 -5.61
CA GLN A 45 -2.65 12.41 -7.01
C GLN A 45 -2.61 11.00 -7.59
N ILE A 46 -3.77 10.47 -7.97
CA ILE A 46 -3.83 9.20 -8.70
C ILE A 46 -3.28 9.43 -10.12
N PRO A 47 -2.19 8.73 -10.51
CA PRO A 47 -1.60 8.87 -11.84
C PRO A 47 -2.51 8.26 -12.90
N VAL A 48 -2.32 8.70 -14.14
CA VAL A 48 -3.04 8.15 -15.30
C VAL A 48 -2.66 6.68 -15.46
N ASP A 49 -3.67 5.81 -15.59
CA ASP A 49 -3.47 4.39 -15.87
C ASP A 49 -3.65 4.09 -17.36
N ARG A 50 -3.18 2.91 -17.79
CA ARG A 50 -3.30 2.47 -19.20
C ARG A 50 -4.75 2.27 -19.65
N TYR A 51 -5.65 1.96 -18.72
CA TYR A 51 -7.06 1.66 -19.00
C TYR A 51 -7.96 2.90 -18.97
N ARG A 52 -7.39 4.09 -18.72
CA ARG A 52 -8.08 5.39 -18.60
C ARG A 52 -9.30 5.31 -17.69
N CYS A 53 -9.19 4.59 -16.58
CA CYS A 53 -10.27 4.46 -15.62
C CYS A 53 -10.60 5.83 -14.98
N HIS A 54 -11.89 6.13 -14.83
CA HIS A 54 -12.36 7.35 -14.21
C HIS A 54 -12.63 7.11 -12.72
N TYR A 55 -11.80 7.68 -11.84
CA TYR A 55 -11.91 7.46 -10.39
C TYR A 55 -12.59 8.60 -9.64
N VAL A 56 -12.99 9.67 -10.31
CA VAL A 56 -13.70 10.79 -9.67
C VAL A 56 -14.90 10.28 -8.86
N LYS A 57 -14.97 10.66 -7.58
CA LYS A 57 -15.97 10.23 -6.59
C LYS A 57 -15.94 8.74 -6.20
N ALA A 58 -14.98 7.95 -6.70
CA ALA A 58 -14.82 6.57 -6.28
C ALA A 58 -14.40 6.49 -4.81
N LYS A 59 -14.87 5.43 -4.13
CA LYS A 59 -14.39 5.05 -2.80
C LYS A 59 -13.10 4.26 -2.95
N VAL A 60 -12.05 4.73 -2.32
CA VAL A 60 -10.73 4.09 -2.30
C VAL A 60 -10.25 3.90 -0.88
N SER A 61 -9.27 3.04 -0.70
CA SER A 61 -8.59 2.86 0.58
C SER A 61 -7.20 3.44 0.51
N VAL A 62 -6.86 4.28 1.48
CA VAL A 62 -5.49 4.70 1.76
C VAL A 62 -4.95 3.76 2.82
N LEU A 63 -3.89 3.03 2.50
CA LEU A 63 -3.11 2.28 3.48
C LEU A 63 -1.97 3.15 3.97
N ARG A 64 -1.76 3.19 5.29
CA ARG A 64 -0.54 3.74 5.90
C ARG A 64 0.22 2.60 6.55
N ARG A 65 1.38 2.29 5.98
CA ARG A 65 2.32 1.28 6.52
C ARG A 65 3.00 1.82 7.77
N ILE A 66 3.61 0.93 8.55
CA ILE A 66 4.34 1.29 9.78
C ILE A 66 5.49 2.28 9.49
N SER A 67 6.13 2.15 8.32
CA SER A 67 7.16 3.07 7.83
C SER A 67 6.63 4.47 7.46
N GLY A 68 5.31 4.66 7.44
CA GLY A 68 4.64 5.88 7.01
C GLY A 68 4.36 5.94 5.50
N HIS A 69 4.91 5.02 4.71
CA HIS A 69 4.59 4.89 3.30
C HIS A 69 3.09 4.68 3.07
N LEU A 70 2.59 5.26 1.99
CA LEU A 70 1.17 5.27 1.67
C LEU A 70 0.89 4.50 0.39
N ALA A 71 -0.25 3.82 0.35
CA ALA A 71 -0.76 3.22 -0.89
C ALA A 71 -2.23 3.59 -1.08
N VAL A 72 -2.63 3.91 -2.31
CA VAL A 72 -4.04 4.13 -2.67
C VAL A 72 -4.54 2.92 -3.45
N LEU A 73 -5.61 2.29 -2.98
CA LEU A 73 -6.21 1.11 -3.60
C LEU A 73 -7.68 1.32 -3.96
N HIS A 74 -8.08 0.80 -5.11
CA HIS A 74 -9.47 0.60 -5.49
C HIS A 74 -9.77 -0.90 -5.52
N GLY A 75 -10.41 -1.40 -4.46
CA GLY A 75 -10.54 -2.84 -4.23
C GLY A 75 -9.16 -3.51 -4.11
N PRO A 76 -8.89 -4.60 -4.86
CA PRO A 76 -7.59 -5.26 -4.85
C PRO A 76 -6.52 -4.54 -5.68
N ARG A 77 -6.90 -3.50 -6.44
CA ARG A 77 -6.00 -2.81 -7.36
C ARG A 77 -5.28 -1.68 -6.67
N LYS A 78 -3.96 -1.74 -6.64
CA LYS A 78 -3.09 -0.62 -6.24
C LYS A 78 -3.02 0.42 -7.36
N LEU A 79 -3.41 1.65 -7.06
CA LEU A 79 -3.43 2.78 -7.99
C LEU A 79 -2.12 3.57 -7.96
N ALA A 80 -1.56 3.76 -6.76
CA ALA A 80 -0.31 4.48 -6.55
C ALA A 80 0.30 4.16 -5.18
N GLU A 81 1.61 4.36 -5.07
CA GLU A 81 2.35 4.38 -3.80
C GLU A 81 3.02 5.73 -3.61
N TYR A 82 3.18 6.12 -2.35
CA TYR A 82 3.81 7.35 -1.95
C TYR A 82 4.73 7.09 -0.78
N ASP A 83 5.74 7.93 -0.62
CA ASP A 83 6.50 7.99 0.63
C ASP A 83 5.65 8.61 1.76
N SER A 84 6.26 8.72 2.94
CA SER A 84 5.61 9.31 4.12
C SER A 84 5.32 10.81 3.99
N GLY A 85 5.95 11.50 3.03
CA GLY A 85 5.68 12.90 2.68
C GLY A 85 4.58 13.07 1.64
N GLY A 86 4.02 11.96 1.12
CA GLY A 86 3.01 11.99 0.08
C GLY A 86 3.57 12.21 -1.32
N GLN A 87 4.88 12.04 -1.53
CA GLN A 87 5.50 12.10 -2.85
C GLN A 87 5.36 10.75 -3.56
N LEU A 88 4.93 10.78 -4.82
CA LEU A 88 4.67 9.59 -5.61
C LEU A 88 5.95 8.76 -5.77
N LEU A 89 5.91 7.51 -5.33
CA LEU A 89 6.95 6.53 -5.62
C LEU A 89 6.70 6.03 -7.04
N ILE A 90 7.73 6.17 -7.89
CA ILE A 90 7.64 5.92 -9.33
C ILE A 90 6.98 4.56 -9.55
N PRO A 91 5.92 4.47 -10.37
CA PRO A 91 5.29 3.20 -10.64
C PRO A 91 6.31 2.34 -11.40
N GLU A 92 6.62 1.17 -10.87
CA GLU A 92 7.05 0.07 -11.73
C GLU A 92 5.94 -0.14 -12.76
N ILE A 93 6.09 0.49 -13.93
CA ILE A 93 5.31 0.16 -15.09
C ILE A 93 5.73 -1.28 -15.41
N LYS A 94 5.01 -2.28 -14.89
CA LYS A 94 5.12 -3.65 -15.37
C LYS A 94 4.69 -3.65 -16.84
N THR A 95 5.68 -3.41 -17.70
CA THR A 95 5.69 -3.83 -19.10
C THR A 95 5.76 -5.35 -19.04
N VAL A 96 4.62 -6.00 -19.23
CA VAL A 96 4.60 -7.40 -19.64
C VAL A 96 4.76 -7.38 -21.18
N PRO A 97 5.63 -8.23 -21.76
CA PRO A 97 5.93 -8.27 -23.20
C PRO A 97 4.70 -8.50 -24.08
#